data_AF-A0A7V0LQT9-F1
#
_entry.id   AF-A0A7V0LQT9-F1
#
_cell.length_a   1.000
_cell.length_b   1.000
_cell.length_c   1.000
_cell.angle_alpha   90.00
_cell.angle_beta   90.00
_cell.angle_gamma   90.00
#
_symmetry.space_group_name_H-M   'P 1'
#
loop_
_entity.id
_entity.type
_entity.pdbx_description
1 polymer ?
#
loop_
_entity_poly.entity_id
_entity_poly.type
_entity_poly.pdbx_seq_one_letter_code
_entity_poly.pdbx_strand_id
1 'polypeptide(L)'
;MRRGDGTRMHRFGRITVLGALIIGATILIAGQSRASAQTDPRWDNSYCLSCHEGSTAEISLPSGETLGVAVDGDAYADSVHGKLDVACVLCHTAITTYPHDPITAKSRRDFTVQMYTACLTCHYPEYTQTRDSDHERARADGVMEAAVCTDCHGSHDVQPPGKPRTSIPLMCRKCHSEIYDAYEESVHGEALTTGNPDVPTCTDCHGVHDVKGPHVNSPFRLFSPQICAACHADKALMDKYDISTNVFSSYLSDFHGTTVVLFEKLAPGQQTNKPVCVDCHGVHDIKAPADVDSSVYKKNLLATCRRCHPDATTNFPDAWLSHYAPSPTEAPLVYWVNTFYKILIPTVIGAMLLAVLLDVRRRLAARLRGRRRG
;
A
#
# COMPACT_ATOMS: atom_id res chain seq x y z
N MET A 1 9.56 -18.73 47.33
CA MET A 1 9.98 -20.14 47.45
C MET A 1 10.91 -20.45 46.28
N ARG A 2 12.14 -20.88 46.61
CA ARG A 2 13.21 -21.60 45.85
C ARG A 2 13.05 -21.79 44.33
N ARG A 3 14.06 -21.79 43.45
CA ARG A 3 15.55 -21.70 43.38
C ARG A 3 15.80 -21.70 41.84
N GLY A 4 16.79 -21.08 41.20
CA GLY A 4 18.21 -20.94 41.54
C GLY A 4 19.04 -21.96 40.73
N ASP A 5 20.00 -21.45 39.93
CA ASP A 5 21.14 -22.11 39.24
C ASP A 5 20.86 -22.99 38.01
N GLY A 6 21.71 -23.05 36.98
CA GLY A 6 23.05 -22.50 36.84
C GLY A 6 23.72 -23.01 35.57
N THR A 7 24.62 -22.20 35.04
CA THR A 7 25.58 -22.44 33.95
C THR A 7 26.28 -23.81 33.99
N ARG A 8 26.55 -24.41 32.82
CA ARG A 8 27.78 -25.21 32.60
C ARG A 8 28.14 -25.36 31.13
N MET A 9 29.29 -24.76 30.78
CA MET A 9 30.14 -25.08 29.63
C MET A 9 30.58 -26.56 29.66
N HIS A 10 30.52 -27.24 28.52
CA HIS A 10 31.26 -28.47 28.23
C HIS A 10 32.02 -28.25 26.92
N ARG A 11 33.33 -27.98 26.98
CA ARG A 11 34.47 -28.92 26.91
C ARG A 11 34.53 -29.72 25.60
N PHE A 12 35.52 -29.34 24.80
CA PHE A 12 36.15 -30.12 23.75
C PHE A 12 36.52 -31.53 24.23
N GLY A 13 36.09 -32.53 23.45
CA GLY A 13 36.51 -33.92 23.55
C GLY A 13 36.78 -34.46 22.14
N ARG A 14 37.97 -34.98 21.94
CA ARG A 14 38.57 -35.39 20.68
C ARG A 14 38.38 -36.91 20.46
N ILE A 15 38.27 -37.29 19.18
CA ILE A 15 38.91 -38.45 18.53
C ILE A 15 38.16 -39.81 18.48
N THR A 16 38.12 -40.29 17.22
CA THR A 16 37.99 -41.65 16.66
C THR A 16 36.70 -42.45 16.80
N VAL A 17 36.01 -42.65 15.66
CA VAL A 17 35.45 -43.96 15.30
C VAL A 17 35.79 -44.27 13.84
N LEU A 18 36.21 -45.53 13.66
CA LEU A 18 36.59 -46.27 12.47
C LEU A 18 35.48 -46.34 11.42
N GLY A 19 35.88 -46.70 10.21
CA GLY A 19 35.02 -46.75 9.02
C GLY A 19 33.85 -47.73 9.08
N ALA A 20 32.87 -47.46 8.22
CA ALA A 20 31.98 -48.46 7.65
C ALA A 20 31.39 -47.94 6.33
N LEU A 21 31.70 -48.68 5.26
CA LEU A 21 30.85 -49.00 4.12
C LEU A 21 30.12 -47.87 3.37
N ILE A 22 30.65 -47.61 2.19
CA ILE A 22 29.94 -47.07 1.02
C ILE A 22 28.80 -48.04 0.66
N ILE A 23 27.55 -47.60 0.83
CA ILE A 23 26.40 -48.12 0.09
C ILE A 23 25.88 -46.95 -0.75
N GLY A 24 26.13 -47.03 -2.05
CA GLY A 24 25.59 -46.09 -3.02
C GLY A 24 24.07 -46.22 -3.07
N ALA A 25 23.37 -45.20 -2.59
CA ALA A 25 21.97 -44.98 -2.91
C ALA A 25 21.91 -43.97 -4.07
N THR A 26 21.81 -44.49 -5.28
CA THR A 26 21.35 -43.75 -6.46
C THR A 26 19.93 -43.27 -6.19
N ILE A 27 19.79 -42.00 -5.81
CA ILE A 27 18.51 -41.30 -5.80
C ILE A 27 18.15 -41.05 -7.26
N LEU A 28 17.30 -41.91 -7.82
CA LEU A 28 16.54 -41.65 -9.03
C LEU A 28 15.64 -40.45 -8.73
N ILE A 29 16.06 -39.26 -9.18
CA ILE A 29 15.19 -38.10 -9.28
C ILE A 29 14.17 -38.44 -10.36
N ALA A 30 13.04 -39.01 -9.96
CA ALA A 30 11.85 -39.06 -10.78
C ALA A 30 11.46 -37.61 -11.05
N GLY A 31 11.77 -37.12 -12.25
CA GLY A 31 11.26 -35.86 -12.75
C GLY A 31 9.74 -35.91 -12.68
N GLN A 32 9.16 -35.19 -11.73
CA GLN A 32 7.75 -34.89 -11.75
C GLN A 32 7.55 -33.89 -12.89
N SER A 33 7.33 -34.42 -14.08
CA SER A 33 6.69 -33.69 -15.16
C SER A 33 5.40 -33.15 -14.59
N ARG A 34 5.31 -31.83 -14.41
CA ARG A 34 4.01 -31.17 -14.23
C ARG A 34 3.22 -31.51 -15.47
N ALA A 35 2.22 -32.38 -15.32
CA ALA A 35 1.27 -32.65 -16.36
C ALA A 35 0.63 -31.30 -16.72
N SER A 36 0.98 -30.79 -17.90
CA SER A 36 0.17 -29.78 -18.57
C SER A 36 -1.24 -30.34 -18.60
N ALA A 37 -2.22 -29.60 -18.08
CA ALA A 37 -3.62 -29.94 -18.26
C ALA A 37 -3.92 -29.85 -19.75
N GLN A 38 -3.71 -30.94 -20.49
CA GLN A 38 -4.12 -31.04 -21.88
C GLN A 38 -5.64 -31.06 -21.91
N THR A 39 -6.21 -29.99 -22.45
CA THR A 39 -7.63 -29.93 -22.82
C THR A 39 -7.95 -31.04 -23.81
N ASP A 40 -9.17 -31.58 -23.76
CA ASP A 40 -9.66 -32.53 -24.76
C ASP A 40 -9.47 -31.89 -26.15
N PRO A 41 -8.73 -32.53 -27.08
CA PRO A 41 -8.38 -31.95 -28.39
C PRO A 41 -9.58 -31.55 -29.25
N ARG A 42 -10.81 -31.91 -28.85
CA ARG A 42 -12.05 -31.56 -29.54
C ARG A 42 -12.50 -30.09 -29.33
N TRP A 43 -11.87 -29.34 -28.41
CA TRP A 43 -12.34 -28.01 -27.94
C TRP A 43 -11.18 -27.05 -27.71
N ASP A 44 -10.29 -26.93 -28.70
CA ASP A 44 -9.24 -25.92 -28.64
C ASP A 44 -9.81 -24.50 -28.91
N ASN A 45 -8.98 -23.49 -28.65
CA ASN A 45 -9.35 -22.09 -28.87
C ASN A 45 -9.73 -21.80 -30.32
N SER A 46 -9.09 -22.47 -31.28
CA SER A 46 -9.35 -22.28 -32.71
C SER A 46 -10.75 -22.73 -33.11
N TYR A 47 -11.27 -23.79 -32.47
CA TYR A 47 -12.64 -24.25 -32.67
C TYR A 47 -13.65 -23.20 -32.20
N CYS A 48 -13.45 -22.62 -31.02
CA CYS A 48 -14.30 -21.54 -30.52
C CYS A 48 -14.26 -20.31 -31.46
N LEU A 49 -13.06 -19.90 -31.86
CA LEU A 49 -12.87 -18.75 -32.76
C LEU A 49 -13.47 -18.98 -34.15
N SER A 50 -13.54 -20.22 -34.66
CA SER A 50 -14.14 -20.50 -35.97
C SER A 50 -15.61 -20.03 -36.12
N CYS A 51 -16.33 -19.87 -35.01
CA CYS A 51 -17.70 -19.35 -34.97
C CYS A 51 -17.81 -17.98 -34.27
N HIS A 52 -16.94 -17.67 -33.30
CA HIS A 52 -17.01 -16.44 -32.51
C HIS A 52 -16.19 -15.28 -33.11
N GLU A 53 -15.16 -15.57 -33.90
CA GLU A 53 -14.36 -14.54 -34.56
C GLU A 53 -15.14 -13.88 -35.70
N GLY A 54 -15.20 -12.54 -35.68
CA GLY A 54 -15.94 -11.76 -36.70
C GLY A 54 -17.46 -11.99 -36.71
N SER A 55 -18.01 -12.69 -35.72
CA SER A 55 -19.45 -12.96 -35.63
C SER A 55 -20.24 -11.69 -35.38
N THR A 56 -21.38 -11.56 -36.06
CA THR A 56 -22.36 -10.49 -35.80
C THR A 56 -23.56 -10.99 -35.01
N ALA A 57 -23.49 -12.22 -34.48
CA ALA A 57 -24.59 -12.79 -33.71
C ALA A 57 -24.72 -12.09 -32.35
N GLU A 58 -25.97 -11.86 -31.97
CA GLU A 58 -26.33 -11.26 -30.68
C GLU A 58 -27.37 -12.13 -29.98
N ILE A 59 -27.26 -12.21 -28.66
CA ILE A 59 -28.22 -12.87 -27.80
C ILE A 59 -29.11 -11.80 -27.18
N SER A 60 -30.43 -11.91 -27.35
CA SER A 60 -31.40 -11.05 -26.65
C SER A 60 -31.57 -11.51 -25.21
N LEU A 61 -31.35 -10.60 -24.26
CA LEU A 61 -31.46 -10.88 -22.83
C LEU A 61 -32.86 -10.50 -22.29
N PRO A 62 -33.34 -11.14 -21.21
CA PRO A 62 -34.62 -10.82 -20.58
C PRO A 62 -34.83 -9.35 -20.18
N SER A 63 -33.73 -8.62 -19.92
CA SER A 63 -33.73 -7.18 -19.65
C SER A 63 -34.06 -6.31 -20.87
N GLY A 64 -34.06 -6.86 -22.08
CA GLY A 64 -34.19 -6.13 -23.34
C GLY A 64 -32.85 -5.69 -23.96
N GLU A 65 -31.73 -5.93 -23.26
CA GLU A 65 -30.39 -5.70 -23.79
C GLU A 65 -29.98 -6.80 -24.79
N THR A 66 -29.03 -6.49 -25.67
CA THR A 66 -28.37 -7.50 -26.51
C THR A 66 -26.93 -7.74 -26.07
N LEU A 67 -26.47 -8.99 -26.18
CA LEU A 67 -25.11 -9.42 -25.91
C LEU A 67 -24.49 -9.97 -27.19
N GLY A 68 -23.51 -9.26 -27.73
CA GLY A 68 -22.71 -9.76 -28.85
C GLY A 68 -21.85 -10.95 -28.42
N VAL A 69 -21.73 -11.95 -29.30
CA VAL A 69 -20.90 -13.15 -29.06
C VAL A 69 -19.53 -13.06 -29.72
N ALA A 70 -19.24 -11.96 -30.42
CA ALA A 70 -17.98 -11.78 -31.12
C ALA A 70 -16.78 -11.79 -30.16
N VAL A 71 -15.71 -12.46 -30.56
CA VAL A 71 -14.43 -12.41 -29.86
C VAL A 71 -13.35 -12.00 -30.86
N ASP A 72 -12.53 -11.03 -30.49
CA ASP A 72 -11.35 -10.65 -31.26
C ASP A 72 -10.22 -11.66 -30.94
N GLY A 73 -9.93 -12.53 -31.90
CA GLY A 73 -8.92 -13.60 -31.75
C GLY A 73 -7.51 -13.04 -31.57
N ASP A 74 -7.17 -11.97 -32.27
CA ASP A 74 -5.87 -11.31 -32.18
C ASP A 74 -5.69 -10.64 -30.82
N ALA A 75 -6.70 -9.90 -30.34
CA ALA A 75 -6.67 -9.28 -29.01
C ALA A 75 -6.54 -10.32 -27.89
N TYR A 76 -7.22 -11.46 -28.03
CA TYR A 76 -7.08 -12.57 -27.10
C TYR A 76 -5.68 -13.18 -27.15
N ALA A 77 -5.13 -13.45 -28.33
CA ALA A 77 -3.78 -13.99 -28.49
C ALA A 77 -2.71 -13.08 -27.87
N ASP A 78 -2.90 -11.76 -27.94
CA ASP A 78 -2.00 -10.76 -27.35
C ASP A 78 -2.13 -10.59 -25.83
N SER A 79 -3.24 -11.04 -25.25
CA SER A 79 -3.49 -11.01 -23.80
C SER A 79 -2.53 -11.91 -23.01
N VAL A 80 -2.46 -11.73 -21.69
CA VAL A 80 -1.69 -12.62 -20.81
C VAL A 80 -2.21 -14.05 -20.83
N HIS A 81 -3.51 -14.24 -21.05
CA HIS A 81 -4.13 -15.57 -21.13
C HIS A 81 -3.89 -16.24 -22.48
N GLY A 82 -3.96 -15.50 -23.59
CA GLY A 82 -3.63 -16.03 -24.92
C GLY A 82 -2.18 -16.46 -25.03
N LYS A 83 -1.25 -15.68 -24.46
CA LYS A 83 0.18 -16.04 -24.40
C LYS A 83 0.48 -17.30 -23.58
N LEU A 84 -0.42 -17.65 -22.66
CA LEU A 84 -0.35 -18.88 -21.86
C LEU A 84 -1.22 -20.00 -22.43
N ASP A 85 -1.88 -19.78 -23.57
CA ASP A 85 -2.80 -20.69 -24.24
C ASP A 85 -3.91 -21.20 -23.30
N VAL A 86 -4.51 -20.30 -22.50
CA VAL A 86 -5.57 -20.64 -21.54
C VAL A 86 -6.88 -20.90 -22.29
N ALA A 87 -7.25 -22.16 -22.49
CA ALA A 87 -8.42 -22.52 -23.29
C ALA A 87 -9.73 -21.80 -22.88
N CYS A 88 -10.57 -21.41 -23.85
CA CYS A 88 -11.83 -20.68 -23.62
C CYS A 88 -12.73 -21.38 -22.58
N VAL A 89 -12.81 -22.72 -22.63
CA VAL A 89 -13.63 -23.55 -21.73
C VAL A 89 -13.16 -23.52 -20.27
N LEU A 90 -11.94 -23.04 -19.98
CA LEU A 90 -11.46 -22.86 -18.60
C LEU A 90 -12.11 -21.66 -17.92
N CYS A 91 -12.54 -20.66 -18.69
CA CYS A 91 -13.33 -19.53 -18.19
C CYS A 91 -14.83 -19.77 -18.42
N HIS A 92 -15.21 -20.25 -19.60
CA HIS A 92 -16.57 -20.63 -19.95
C HIS A 92 -16.91 -22.06 -19.46
N THR A 93 -16.77 -22.29 -18.16
CA THR A 93 -16.83 -23.62 -17.53
C THR A 93 -18.19 -24.33 -17.66
N ALA A 94 -19.25 -23.59 -17.97
CA ALA A 94 -20.58 -24.16 -18.25
C ALA A 94 -20.68 -24.82 -19.64
N ILE A 95 -19.74 -24.54 -20.55
CA ILE A 95 -19.73 -25.11 -21.91
C ILE A 95 -19.09 -26.49 -21.88
N THR A 96 -19.91 -27.53 -21.99
CA THR A 96 -19.46 -28.94 -21.95
C THR A 96 -19.88 -29.76 -23.18
N THR A 97 -20.81 -29.24 -24.00
CA THR A 97 -21.38 -29.89 -25.19
C THR A 97 -21.66 -28.85 -26.28
N TYR A 98 -21.70 -29.28 -27.55
CA TYR A 98 -21.94 -28.43 -28.72
C TYR A 98 -23.04 -29.07 -29.57
N PRO A 99 -24.10 -28.32 -29.94
CA PRO A 99 -24.40 -26.94 -29.56
C PRO A 99 -24.47 -26.74 -28.03
N HIS A 100 -23.88 -25.66 -27.52
CA HIS A 100 -23.83 -25.41 -26.08
C HIS A 100 -25.09 -24.73 -25.60
N ASP A 101 -25.44 -24.96 -24.33
CA ASP A 101 -26.64 -24.39 -23.71
C ASP A 101 -26.64 -22.85 -23.78
N PRO A 102 -27.83 -22.22 -23.90
CA PRO A 102 -27.94 -20.78 -23.91
C PRO A 102 -27.60 -20.19 -22.54
N ILE A 103 -27.10 -18.95 -22.53
CA ILE A 103 -26.85 -18.20 -21.30
C ILE A 103 -28.16 -17.91 -20.56
N THR A 104 -28.12 -17.96 -19.24
CA THR A 104 -29.29 -17.74 -18.36
C THR A 104 -29.30 -16.36 -17.70
N ALA A 105 -28.33 -15.52 -18.02
CA ALA A 105 -28.20 -14.17 -17.48
C ALA A 105 -29.37 -13.26 -17.90
N LYS A 106 -29.81 -12.40 -16.98
CA LYS A 106 -30.94 -11.47 -17.19
C LYS A 106 -30.53 -10.20 -17.93
N SER A 107 -29.32 -9.71 -17.68
CA SER A 107 -28.74 -8.48 -18.23
C SER A 107 -27.26 -8.67 -18.52
N ARG A 108 -26.66 -7.74 -19.26
CA ARG A 108 -25.21 -7.75 -19.53
C ARG A 108 -24.42 -7.70 -18.23
N ARG A 109 -24.89 -6.88 -17.28
CA ARG A 109 -24.27 -6.79 -15.95
C ARG A 109 -24.38 -8.10 -15.17
N ASP A 110 -25.54 -8.73 -15.20
CA ASP A 110 -25.75 -10.04 -14.55
C ASP A 110 -24.82 -11.10 -15.16
N PHE A 111 -24.65 -11.11 -16.49
CA PHE A 111 -23.69 -11.99 -17.16
C PHE A 111 -22.25 -11.75 -16.68
N THR A 112 -21.80 -10.49 -16.63
CA THR A 112 -20.47 -10.13 -16.13
C THR A 112 -20.25 -10.60 -14.68
N VAL A 113 -21.24 -10.42 -13.81
CA VAL A 113 -21.16 -10.82 -12.39
C VAL A 113 -21.19 -12.34 -12.22
N GLN A 114 -21.90 -13.07 -13.07
CA GLN A 114 -21.87 -14.54 -13.06
C GLN A 114 -20.49 -15.06 -13.49
N MET A 115 -19.94 -14.49 -14.57
CA MET A 115 -18.65 -14.92 -15.14
C MET A 115 -17.46 -14.62 -14.22
N TYR A 116 -17.55 -13.59 -13.39
CA TYR A 116 -16.53 -13.23 -12.38
C TYR A 116 -16.08 -14.42 -11.51
N THR A 117 -16.96 -15.37 -11.20
CA THR A 117 -16.61 -16.53 -10.36
C THR A 117 -15.62 -17.49 -11.01
N ALA A 118 -15.51 -17.48 -12.34
CA ALA A 118 -14.55 -18.32 -13.07
C ALA A 118 -13.09 -18.00 -12.71
N CYS A 119 -12.80 -16.75 -12.34
CA CYS A 119 -11.46 -16.31 -11.96
C CYS A 119 -10.94 -17.03 -10.71
N LEU A 120 -11.82 -17.44 -9.78
CA LEU A 120 -11.46 -18.07 -8.49
C LEU A 120 -10.63 -19.35 -8.68
N THR A 121 -10.89 -20.10 -9.76
CA THR A 121 -10.21 -21.38 -10.02
C THR A 121 -8.70 -21.24 -10.11
N CYS A 122 -8.21 -20.12 -10.67
CA CYS A 122 -6.79 -19.86 -10.87
C CYS A 122 -6.26 -18.71 -10.02
N HIS A 123 -7.06 -17.66 -9.80
CA HIS A 123 -6.71 -16.45 -9.05
C HIS A 123 -7.31 -16.46 -7.64
N TYR A 124 -7.15 -17.58 -6.92
CA TYR A 124 -7.69 -17.75 -5.58
C TYR A 124 -7.24 -16.68 -4.58
N PRO A 125 -5.94 -16.32 -4.49
CA PRO A 125 -5.48 -15.31 -3.54
C PRO A 125 -6.08 -13.93 -3.81
N GLU A 126 -6.15 -13.53 -5.08
CA GLU A 126 -6.69 -12.23 -5.48
C GLU A 126 -8.20 -12.19 -5.24
N TYR A 127 -8.94 -13.23 -5.67
CA TYR A 127 -10.38 -13.34 -5.44
C TYR A 127 -10.74 -13.38 -3.96
N THR A 128 -9.89 -13.96 -3.11
CA THR A 128 -10.12 -13.97 -1.67
C THR A 128 -9.89 -12.57 -1.08
N GLN A 129 -8.91 -11.82 -1.56
CA GLN A 129 -8.66 -10.44 -1.12
C GLN A 129 -9.82 -9.49 -1.49
N THR A 130 -10.46 -9.68 -2.66
CA THR A 130 -11.60 -8.83 -3.07
C THR A 130 -12.77 -8.88 -2.10
N ARG A 131 -12.87 -9.93 -1.29
CA ARG A 131 -13.89 -10.07 -0.25
C ARG A 131 -13.86 -8.96 0.78
N ASP A 132 -12.68 -8.38 1.01
CA ASP A 132 -12.49 -7.29 1.96
C ASP A 132 -12.47 -5.91 1.28
N SER A 133 -12.72 -5.84 -0.02
CA SER A 133 -12.78 -4.58 -0.77
C SER A 133 -14.10 -3.85 -0.57
N ASP A 134 -14.06 -2.52 -0.72
CA ASP A 134 -15.26 -1.69 -0.66
C ASP A 134 -16.20 -1.94 -1.86
N HIS A 135 -15.65 -2.37 -3.01
CA HIS A 135 -16.46 -2.80 -4.17
C HIS A 135 -17.26 -4.07 -3.88
N GLU A 136 -16.66 -5.10 -3.29
CA GLU A 136 -17.42 -6.31 -2.93
C GLU A 136 -18.47 -6.03 -1.86
N ARG A 137 -18.17 -5.16 -0.89
CA ARG A 137 -19.16 -4.75 0.11
C ARG A 137 -20.35 -4.06 -0.54
N ALA A 138 -20.11 -3.09 -1.43
CA ALA A 138 -21.18 -2.43 -2.17
C ALA A 138 -22.00 -3.43 -3.01
N ARG A 139 -21.34 -4.41 -3.64
CA ARG A 139 -22.01 -5.48 -4.39
C ARG A 139 -22.89 -6.35 -3.50
N ALA A 140 -22.40 -6.73 -2.32
CA ALA A 140 -23.14 -7.50 -1.34
C ALA A 140 -24.36 -6.73 -0.78
N ASP A 141 -24.27 -5.40 -0.72
CA ASP A 141 -25.37 -4.50 -0.35
C ASP A 141 -26.37 -4.26 -1.52
N GLY A 142 -26.19 -4.93 -2.66
CA GLY A 142 -27.10 -4.90 -3.81
C GLY A 142 -26.73 -3.90 -4.90
N VAL A 143 -25.59 -3.20 -4.79
CA VAL A 143 -25.11 -2.30 -5.85
C VAL A 143 -24.45 -3.15 -6.95
N MET A 144 -25.25 -3.58 -7.92
CA MET A 144 -24.78 -4.45 -9.01
C MET A 144 -23.68 -3.82 -9.85
N GLU A 145 -23.64 -2.49 -9.96
CA GLU A 145 -22.62 -1.74 -10.70
C GLU A 145 -21.26 -1.64 -9.97
N ALA A 146 -21.15 -2.16 -8.74
CA ALA A 146 -19.87 -2.21 -8.05
C ALA A 146 -18.88 -3.11 -8.82
N ALA A 147 -17.65 -2.64 -8.99
CA ALA A 147 -16.68 -3.25 -9.91
C ALA A 147 -16.33 -4.71 -9.54
N VAL A 148 -16.23 -5.57 -10.55
CA VAL A 148 -15.71 -6.94 -10.49
C VAL A 148 -14.43 -7.07 -11.34
N CYS A 149 -13.78 -8.23 -11.34
CA CYS A 149 -12.49 -8.43 -12.02
C CYS A 149 -12.43 -7.89 -13.45
N THR A 150 -13.46 -8.16 -14.24
CA THR A 150 -13.51 -7.80 -15.67
C THR A 150 -13.75 -6.31 -15.93
N ASP A 151 -14.30 -5.58 -14.96
CA ASP A 151 -14.46 -4.12 -15.07
C ASP A 151 -13.07 -3.42 -15.04
N CYS A 152 -12.13 -4.03 -14.33
CA CYS A 152 -10.74 -3.60 -14.26
C CYS A 152 -9.89 -4.27 -15.35
N HIS A 153 -9.81 -5.60 -15.34
CA HIS A 153 -8.84 -6.34 -16.14
C HIS A 153 -9.26 -6.58 -17.60
N GLY A 154 -10.51 -6.33 -17.97
CA GLY A 154 -11.08 -6.83 -19.22
C GLY A 154 -11.48 -8.31 -19.14
N SER A 155 -12.02 -8.86 -20.22
CA SER A 155 -12.52 -10.24 -20.27
C SER A 155 -11.72 -11.13 -21.21
N HIS A 156 -11.46 -10.66 -22.43
CA HIS A 156 -10.73 -11.41 -23.47
C HIS A 156 -9.40 -10.74 -23.86
N ASP A 157 -9.11 -9.57 -23.32
CA ASP A 157 -7.97 -8.70 -23.67
C ASP A 157 -7.11 -8.38 -22.44
N VAL A 158 -7.06 -9.31 -21.47
CA VAL A 158 -6.39 -9.08 -20.17
C VAL A 158 -4.93 -8.71 -20.35
N GLN A 159 -4.58 -7.49 -19.93
CA GLN A 159 -3.23 -6.95 -20.05
C GLN A 159 -2.36 -7.23 -18.81
N PRO A 160 -1.02 -7.16 -18.94
CA PRO A 160 -0.12 -7.24 -17.79
C PRO A 160 -0.47 -6.18 -16.73
N PRO A 161 -0.48 -6.56 -15.44
CA PRO A 161 -0.88 -5.65 -14.37
C PRO A 161 0.06 -4.45 -14.28
N GLY A 162 -0.52 -3.26 -14.10
CA GLY A 162 0.21 -2.02 -13.82
C GLY A 162 1.04 -1.45 -14.98
N LYS A 163 0.83 -1.92 -16.22
CA LYS A 163 1.55 -1.41 -17.40
C LYS A 163 0.60 -1.03 -18.55
N PRO A 164 0.75 0.19 -19.13
CA PRO A 164 1.51 1.32 -18.60
C PRO A 164 0.90 1.80 -17.27
N ARG A 165 1.68 2.42 -16.35
CA ARG A 165 1.15 2.88 -15.05
C ARG A 165 -0.04 3.84 -15.19
N THR A 166 -0.10 4.60 -16.28
CA THR A 166 -1.21 5.50 -16.64
C THR A 166 -2.54 4.78 -16.87
N SER A 167 -2.54 3.47 -17.16
CA SER A 167 -3.78 2.72 -17.36
C SER A 167 -4.58 2.56 -16.06
N ILE A 168 -3.91 2.54 -14.89
CA ILE A 168 -4.55 2.39 -13.59
C ILE A 168 -5.55 3.52 -13.31
N PRO A 169 -5.16 4.81 -13.29
CA PRO A 169 -6.11 5.87 -13.00
C PRO A 169 -7.18 6.02 -14.10
N LEU A 170 -6.84 5.76 -15.37
CA LEU A 170 -7.82 5.75 -16.46
C LEU A 170 -8.89 4.66 -16.30
N MET A 171 -8.54 3.54 -15.71
CA MET A 171 -9.47 2.47 -15.38
C MET A 171 -10.43 2.91 -14.28
N CYS A 172 -9.92 3.52 -13.21
CA CYS A 172 -10.73 4.09 -12.14
C CYS A 172 -11.67 5.20 -12.65
N ARG A 173 -11.19 6.02 -13.60
CA ARG A 173 -11.97 7.11 -14.23
C ARG A 173 -13.29 6.65 -14.84
N LYS A 174 -13.37 5.41 -15.34
CA LYS A 174 -14.59 4.87 -15.99
C LYS A 174 -15.84 5.03 -15.11
N CYS A 175 -15.67 4.96 -13.78
CA CYS A 175 -16.74 5.17 -12.82
C CYS A 175 -16.48 6.33 -11.85
N HIS A 176 -15.22 6.63 -11.54
CA HIS A 176 -14.80 7.69 -10.61
C HIS A 176 -14.23 8.91 -11.36
N SER A 177 -14.97 9.42 -12.35
CA SER A 177 -14.49 10.50 -13.23
C SER A 177 -14.15 11.78 -12.46
N GLU A 178 -15.03 12.23 -11.56
CA GLU A 178 -14.79 13.46 -10.78
C GLU A 178 -13.53 13.38 -9.91
N ILE A 179 -13.28 12.20 -9.33
CA ILE A 179 -12.07 11.94 -8.53
C ILE A 179 -10.83 11.89 -9.43
N TYR A 180 -10.94 11.27 -10.60
CA TYR A 180 -9.86 11.25 -11.57
C TYR A 180 -9.52 12.65 -12.05
N ASP A 181 -10.51 13.50 -12.33
CA ASP A 181 -10.29 14.86 -12.82
C ASP A 181 -9.53 15.69 -11.74
N ALA A 182 -9.91 15.56 -10.47
CA ALA A 182 -9.15 16.17 -9.36
C ALA A 182 -7.73 15.60 -9.22
N TYR A 183 -7.55 14.29 -9.40
CA TYR A 183 -6.25 13.64 -9.39
C TYR A 183 -5.35 14.09 -10.53
N GLU A 184 -5.88 14.21 -11.74
CA GLU A 184 -5.15 14.64 -12.93
C GLU A 184 -4.58 16.05 -12.75
N GLU A 185 -5.32 16.94 -12.06
CA GLU A 185 -4.88 18.29 -11.71
C GLU A 185 -3.92 18.36 -10.50
N SER A 186 -3.72 17.26 -9.78
CA SER A 186 -2.78 17.20 -8.66
C SER A 186 -1.33 17.06 -9.13
N VAL A 187 -0.36 17.36 -8.25
CA VAL A 187 1.07 17.19 -8.56
C VAL A 187 1.44 15.74 -8.89
N HIS A 188 0.70 14.76 -8.33
CA HIS A 188 0.94 13.35 -8.63
C HIS A 188 0.36 12.96 -10.00
N GLY A 189 -0.86 13.40 -10.33
CA GLY A 189 -1.47 13.10 -11.62
C GLY A 189 -0.80 13.83 -12.78
N GLU A 190 -0.46 15.11 -12.61
CA GLU A 190 0.29 15.88 -13.61
C GLU A 190 1.65 15.24 -13.91
N ALA A 191 2.38 14.83 -12.87
CA ALA A 191 3.65 14.13 -13.04
C ALA A 191 3.48 12.78 -13.74
N LEU A 192 2.42 12.02 -13.43
CA LEU A 192 2.16 10.73 -14.07
C LEU A 192 1.85 10.89 -15.56
N THR A 193 1.00 11.86 -15.91
CA THR A 193 0.57 12.10 -17.30
C THR A 193 1.69 12.68 -18.15
N THR A 194 2.62 13.42 -17.55
CA THR A 194 3.85 13.89 -18.21
C THR A 194 4.94 12.81 -18.31
N GLY A 195 4.67 11.59 -17.85
CA GLY A 195 5.50 10.41 -18.07
C GLY A 195 6.41 10.03 -16.92
N ASN A 196 6.25 10.62 -15.73
CA ASN A 196 7.00 10.19 -14.55
C ASN A 196 6.34 8.95 -13.89
N PRO A 197 6.99 7.78 -13.88
CA PRO A 197 6.43 6.58 -13.25
C PRO A 197 6.61 6.54 -11.73
N ASP A 198 7.45 7.41 -11.15
CA ASP A 198 7.83 7.41 -9.72
C ASP A 198 6.79 8.08 -8.81
N VAL A 199 5.58 8.33 -9.32
CA VAL A 199 4.47 8.95 -8.59
C VAL A 199 3.34 7.95 -8.31
N PRO A 200 2.57 8.17 -7.22
CA PRO A 200 1.49 7.27 -6.86
C PRO A 200 0.31 7.40 -7.83
N THR A 201 -0.35 6.27 -8.06
CA THR A 201 -1.64 6.09 -8.73
C THR A 201 -2.72 5.76 -7.69
N CYS A 202 -3.96 5.58 -8.12
CA CYS A 202 -5.09 5.22 -7.25
C CYS A 202 -4.78 4.00 -6.36
N THR A 203 -4.12 2.98 -6.91
CA THR A 203 -3.86 1.72 -6.20
C THR A 203 -2.71 1.82 -5.19
N ASP A 204 -1.81 2.79 -5.33
CA ASP A 204 -0.71 2.99 -4.38
C ASP A 204 -1.24 3.52 -3.03
N CYS A 205 -2.39 4.20 -3.04
CA CYS A 205 -3.08 4.65 -1.83
C CYS A 205 -4.20 3.70 -1.42
N HIS A 206 -5.04 3.25 -2.35
CA HIS A 206 -6.27 2.51 -2.03
C HIS A 206 -6.10 0.99 -1.98
N GLY A 207 -4.99 0.43 -2.47
CA GLY A 207 -4.86 -1.02 -2.71
C GLY A 207 -5.44 -1.42 -4.07
N VAL A 208 -5.34 -2.72 -4.40
CA VAL A 208 -5.73 -3.23 -5.74
C VAL A 208 -6.88 -4.22 -5.63
N HIS A 209 -6.64 -5.36 -4.97
CA HIS A 209 -7.65 -6.40 -4.79
C HIS A 209 -8.34 -6.29 -3.44
N ASP A 210 -7.95 -5.37 -2.57
CA ASP A 210 -8.58 -5.09 -1.29
C ASP A 210 -9.01 -3.62 -1.20
N VAL A 211 -9.30 -2.98 -2.35
CA VAL A 211 -9.54 -1.54 -2.49
C VAL A 211 -10.31 -0.96 -1.30
N LYS A 212 -9.63 -0.12 -0.52
CA LYS A 212 -10.16 0.52 0.69
C LYS A 212 -10.58 1.95 0.36
N GLY A 213 -11.83 2.28 0.61
CA GLY A 213 -12.36 3.64 0.58
C GLY A 213 -12.49 4.24 1.99
N PRO A 214 -12.74 5.56 2.07
CA PRO A 214 -13.08 6.23 3.31
C PRO A 214 -14.55 5.93 3.67
N HIS A 215 -14.81 4.81 4.32
CA HIS A 215 -16.10 4.56 4.97
C HIS A 215 -16.03 4.88 6.46
N VAL A 216 -17.19 5.06 7.11
CA VAL A 216 -17.32 5.58 8.50
C VAL A 216 -16.49 4.84 9.57
N ASN A 217 -16.07 3.61 9.30
CA ASN A 217 -15.25 2.78 10.18
C ASN A 217 -13.88 2.40 9.58
N SER A 218 -13.49 3.02 8.47
CA SER A 218 -12.24 2.72 7.78
C SER A 218 -11.06 3.34 8.53
N PRO A 219 -10.04 2.56 8.93
CA PRO A 219 -8.83 3.13 9.54
C PRO A 219 -7.92 3.82 8.50
N PHE A 220 -8.35 3.88 7.23
CA PHE A 220 -7.62 4.46 6.11
C PHE A 220 -7.05 5.85 6.41
N ARG A 221 -7.84 6.73 7.05
CA ARG A 221 -7.36 8.06 7.45
C ARG A 221 -6.23 7.99 8.48
N LEU A 222 -6.32 7.09 9.47
CA LEU A 222 -5.31 6.96 10.53
C LEU A 222 -4.01 6.36 9.99
N PHE A 223 -4.10 5.48 8.98
CA PHE A 223 -2.95 4.88 8.30
C PHE A 223 -2.40 5.71 7.13
N SER A 224 -3.06 6.83 6.77
CA SER A 224 -2.63 7.66 5.65
C SER A 224 -1.19 8.19 5.79
N PRO A 225 -0.67 8.54 7.00
CA PRO A 225 0.73 8.95 7.12
C PRO A 225 1.72 7.88 6.65
N GLN A 226 1.43 6.60 6.88
CA GLN A 226 2.28 5.49 6.45
C GLN A 226 2.24 5.33 4.92
N ILE A 227 1.08 5.54 4.30
CA ILE A 227 0.93 5.54 2.84
C ILE A 227 1.82 6.63 2.23
N CYS A 228 1.74 7.86 2.75
CA CYS A 228 2.57 8.97 2.28
C CYS A 228 4.07 8.69 2.51
N ALA A 229 4.42 8.12 3.67
CA ALA A 229 5.80 7.82 4.03
C ALA A 229 6.45 6.78 3.13
N ALA A 230 5.70 5.86 2.52
CA ALA A 230 6.24 4.86 1.61
C ALA A 230 7.05 5.49 0.46
N CYS A 231 6.67 6.69 0.02
CA CYS A 231 7.41 7.46 -0.98
C CYS A 231 8.17 8.64 -0.35
N HIS A 232 7.51 9.44 0.49
CA HIS A 232 8.08 10.69 1.02
C HIS A 232 9.10 10.51 2.16
N ALA A 233 9.27 9.29 2.68
CA ALA A 233 10.40 8.95 3.56
C ALA A 233 11.50 8.14 2.84
N ASP A 234 11.28 7.75 1.57
CA ASP A 234 12.28 7.05 0.77
C ASP A 234 13.30 8.04 0.19
N LYS A 235 14.52 7.97 0.72
CA LYS A 235 15.62 8.83 0.30
C LYS A 235 16.04 8.59 -1.15
N ALA A 236 16.08 7.34 -1.60
CA ALA A 236 16.51 7.02 -2.95
C ALA A 236 15.51 7.54 -3.99
N LEU A 237 14.22 7.57 -3.65
CA LEU A 237 13.17 8.12 -4.49
C LEU A 237 13.17 9.65 -4.47
N MET A 238 13.11 10.25 -3.28
CA MET A 238 12.94 11.70 -3.13
C MET A 238 14.17 12.51 -3.57
N ASP A 239 15.39 11.98 -3.41
CA ASP A 239 16.62 12.66 -3.85
C ASP A 239 16.63 12.93 -5.37
N LYS A 240 15.95 12.10 -6.19
CA LYS A 240 15.84 12.31 -7.64
C LYS A 240 15.09 13.60 -8.01
N TYR A 241 14.23 14.07 -7.11
CA TYR A 241 13.31 15.18 -7.32
C TYR A 241 13.62 16.38 -6.41
N ASP A 242 14.74 16.34 -5.67
CA ASP A 242 15.13 17.33 -4.67
C ASP A 242 14.04 17.56 -3.60
N ILE A 243 13.31 16.50 -3.26
CA ILE A 243 12.28 16.53 -2.21
C ILE A 243 12.93 16.05 -0.90
N SER A 244 12.71 16.80 0.19
CA SER A 244 13.27 16.41 1.48
C SER A 244 12.50 15.24 2.10
N THR A 245 13.19 14.17 2.47
CA THR A 245 12.58 13.08 3.27
C THR A 245 12.27 13.46 4.72
N ASN A 246 12.74 14.64 5.15
CA ASN A 246 12.45 15.15 6.49
C ASN A 246 10.97 15.53 6.67
N VAL A 247 10.16 15.53 5.60
CA VAL A 247 8.72 15.80 5.68
C VAL A 247 8.00 14.85 6.63
N PHE A 248 8.34 13.56 6.59
CA PHE A 248 7.73 12.56 7.47
C PHE A 248 8.26 12.67 8.90
N SER A 249 9.58 12.80 9.07
CA SER A 249 10.20 12.86 10.40
C SER A 249 9.84 14.15 11.15
N SER A 250 9.72 15.27 10.46
CA SER A 250 9.25 16.54 11.02
C SER A 250 7.78 16.47 11.46
N TYR A 251 6.91 15.85 10.65
CA TYR A 251 5.51 15.60 11.04
C TYR A 251 5.43 14.75 12.31
N LEU A 252 6.16 13.63 12.38
CA LEU A 252 6.17 12.77 13.55
C LEU A 252 6.71 13.47 14.81
N SER A 253 7.62 14.42 14.64
CA SER A 253 8.21 15.20 15.73
C SER A 253 7.35 16.38 16.18
N ASP A 254 6.35 16.77 15.38
CA ASP A 254 5.38 17.80 15.72
C ASP A 254 4.31 17.28 16.69
N PHE A 255 3.61 18.18 17.35
CA PHE A 255 2.49 17.87 18.23
C PHE A 255 1.39 17.07 17.53
N HIS A 256 1.10 17.35 16.24
CA HIS A 256 0.10 16.60 15.49
C HIS A 256 0.51 15.13 15.33
N GLY A 257 1.69 14.86 14.74
CA GLY A 257 2.15 13.50 14.51
C GLY A 257 2.43 12.74 15.81
N THR A 258 3.05 13.39 16.81
CA THR A 258 3.30 12.77 18.13
C THR A 258 1.98 12.32 18.78
N THR A 259 0.94 13.15 18.69
CA THR A 259 -0.37 12.80 19.26
C THR A 259 -1.01 11.64 18.51
N VAL A 260 -0.97 11.63 17.18
CA VAL A 260 -1.49 10.51 16.37
C VAL A 260 -0.80 9.20 16.76
N VAL A 261 0.54 9.20 16.86
CA VAL A 261 1.33 8.02 17.26
C VAL A 261 1.00 7.57 18.69
N LEU A 262 0.83 8.51 19.62
CA LEU A 262 0.51 8.18 21.01
C LEU A 262 -0.87 7.54 21.13
N PHE A 263 -1.88 8.09 20.46
CA PHE A 263 -3.24 7.57 20.51
C PHE A 263 -3.35 6.21 19.83
N GLU A 264 -2.69 6.00 18.69
CA GLU A 264 -2.68 4.69 18.03
C GLU A 264 -2.06 3.61 18.92
N LYS A 265 -1.07 3.94 19.76
CA LYS A 265 -0.49 3.00 20.74
C LYS A 265 -1.41 2.70 21.92
N LEU A 266 -2.22 3.67 22.36
CA LEU A 266 -3.04 3.55 23.57
C LEU A 266 -4.46 3.06 23.29
N ALA A 267 -5.01 3.41 22.14
CA ALA A 267 -6.35 3.07 21.68
C ALA A 267 -6.35 2.94 20.14
N PRO A 268 -5.87 1.79 19.60
CA PRO A 268 -5.77 1.57 18.16
C PRO A 268 -7.11 1.78 17.45
N GLY A 269 -7.10 2.51 16.33
CA GLY A 269 -8.30 2.78 15.54
C GLY A 269 -9.25 3.83 16.13
N GLN A 270 -8.94 4.42 17.29
CA GLN A 270 -9.71 5.52 17.85
C GLN A 270 -9.52 6.76 16.96
N GLN A 271 -10.62 7.27 16.40
CA GLN A 271 -10.58 8.53 15.66
C GLN A 271 -10.13 9.66 16.60
N THR A 272 -9.16 10.42 16.14
CA THR A 272 -8.63 11.57 16.88
C THR A 272 -8.86 12.85 16.09
N ASN A 273 -9.20 13.93 16.82
CA ASN A 273 -9.26 15.28 16.26
C ASN A 273 -7.85 15.86 16.09
N LYS A 274 -7.01 15.16 15.31
CA LYS A 274 -5.62 15.51 15.01
C LYS A 274 -5.41 15.41 13.50
N PRO A 275 -4.84 16.43 12.85
CA PRO A 275 -4.63 16.42 11.42
C PRO A 275 -3.54 15.40 11.06
N VAL A 276 -3.78 14.65 10.00
CA VAL A 276 -2.81 13.85 9.25
C VAL A 276 -2.47 14.57 7.93
N CYS A 277 -1.59 13.97 7.12
CA CYS A 277 -1.08 14.56 5.87
C CYS A 277 -2.21 15.13 4.99
N VAL A 278 -3.27 14.36 4.79
CA VAL A 278 -4.38 14.71 3.88
C VAL A 278 -5.27 15.85 4.38
N ASP A 279 -5.35 16.08 5.70
CA ASP A 279 -6.19 17.16 6.25
C ASP A 279 -5.59 18.55 5.94
N CYS A 280 -4.27 18.58 5.74
CA CYS A 280 -3.53 19.78 5.34
C CYS A 280 -3.33 19.85 3.83
N HIS A 281 -2.94 18.76 3.17
CA HIS A 281 -2.50 18.77 1.76
C HIS A 281 -3.58 18.46 0.72
N GLY A 282 -4.74 17.93 1.12
CA GLY A 282 -5.72 17.36 0.20
C GLY A 282 -5.57 15.84 0.07
N VAL A 283 -6.51 15.20 -0.64
CA VAL A 283 -6.56 13.73 -0.80
C VAL A 283 -6.25 13.35 -2.24
N HIS A 284 -7.10 13.78 -3.16
CA HIS A 284 -6.95 13.54 -4.60
C HIS A 284 -6.46 14.79 -5.32
N ASP A 285 -6.58 15.96 -4.70
CA ASP A 285 -6.28 17.30 -5.22
C ASP A 285 -4.98 17.89 -4.65
N ILE A 286 -3.99 17.05 -4.38
CA ILE A 286 -2.74 17.47 -3.72
C ILE A 286 -1.97 18.44 -4.62
N LYS A 287 -1.93 19.71 -4.23
CA LYS A 287 -1.19 20.78 -4.94
C LYS A 287 0.18 21.04 -4.33
N ALA A 288 1.09 21.57 -5.14
CA ALA A 288 2.42 21.98 -4.69
C ALA A 288 2.32 23.07 -3.59
N PRO A 289 3.20 23.10 -2.57
CA PRO A 289 3.13 24.13 -1.52
C PRO A 289 3.30 25.57 -2.02
N ALA A 290 3.92 25.75 -3.18
CA ALA A 290 4.12 27.05 -3.82
C ALA A 290 2.91 27.49 -4.68
N ASP A 291 1.98 26.58 -4.97
CA ASP A 291 0.76 26.88 -5.73
C ASP A 291 -0.18 27.75 -4.88
N VAL A 292 -0.73 28.81 -5.47
CA VAL A 292 -1.64 29.75 -4.80
C VAL A 292 -2.96 29.13 -4.36
N ASP A 293 -3.38 28.06 -5.03
CA ASP A 293 -4.61 27.32 -4.72
C ASP A 293 -4.37 26.23 -3.68
N SER A 294 -3.12 25.94 -3.32
CA SER A 294 -2.80 24.93 -2.32
C SER A 294 -3.31 25.36 -0.95
N SER A 295 -3.93 24.42 -0.22
CA SER A 295 -4.34 24.63 1.18
C SER A 295 -3.17 24.89 2.12
N VAL A 296 -1.95 24.48 1.74
CA VAL A 296 -0.72 24.77 2.50
C VAL A 296 0.05 25.97 1.96
N TYR A 297 -0.48 26.69 0.97
CA TYR A 297 0.08 27.96 0.53
C TYR A 297 0.07 28.97 1.68
N LYS A 298 1.12 29.78 1.79
CA LYS A 298 1.34 30.67 2.95
C LYS A 298 0.12 31.53 3.32
N LYS A 299 -0.61 32.04 2.32
CA LYS A 299 -1.82 32.86 2.54
C LYS A 299 -3.06 32.05 2.94
N ASN A 300 -3.09 30.76 2.58
CA ASN A 300 -4.20 29.84 2.83
C ASN A 300 -4.04 29.07 4.15
N LEU A 301 -2.81 28.97 4.68
CA LEU A 301 -2.50 28.23 5.91
C LEU A 301 -3.38 28.60 7.09
N LEU A 302 -3.66 29.88 7.31
CA LEU A 302 -4.53 30.31 8.41
C LEU A 302 -5.92 29.69 8.31
N ALA A 303 -6.49 29.65 7.10
CA ALA A 303 -7.79 29.04 6.87
C ALA A 303 -7.74 27.52 7.12
N THR A 304 -6.65 26.87 6.70
CA THR A 304 -6.40 25.44 6.95
C THR A 304 -6.30 25.14 8.45
N CYS A 305 -5.49 25.90 9.20
CA CYS A 305 -5.37 25.76 10.65
C CYS A 305 -6.70 25.97 11.37
N ARG A 306 -7.52 26.93 10.91
CA ARG A 306 -8.82 27.26 11.51
C ARG A 306 -9.88 26.17 11.42
N ARG A 307 -9.67 25.15 10.57
CA ARG A 307 -10.52 23.94 10.55
C ARG A 307 -10.55 23.25 11.93
N CYS A 308 -9.44 23.31 12.68
CA CYS A 308 -9.33 22.73 14.02
C CYS A 308 -9.03 23.78 15.11
N HIS A 309 -8.51 24.95 14.73
CA HIS A 309 -8.17 26.06 15.64
C HIS A 309 -8.97 27.32 15.30
N PRO A 310 -10.29 27.37 15.61
CA PRO A 310 -11.17 28.46 15.16
C PRO A 310 -10.71 29.86 15.63
N ASP A 311 -10.07 29.95 16.79
CA ASP A 311 -9.58 31.19 17.38
C ASP A 311 -8.17 31.61 16.91
N ALA A 312 -7.57 30.87 15.96
CA ALA A 312 -6.24 31.18 15.44
C ALA A 312 -6.19 32.58 14.79
N THR A 313 -5.19 33.38 15.16
CA THR A 313 -4.93 34.71 14.61
C THR A 313 -3.92 34.66 13.46
N THR A 314 -3.71 35.79 12.77
CA THR A 314 -2.88 35.85 11.54
C THR A 314 -1.46 35.32 11.71
N ASN A 315 -0.87 35.49 12.89
CA ASN A 315 0.51 35.09 13.16
C ASN A 315 0.60 33.65 13.70
N PHE A 316 -0.53 32.96 13.86
CA PHE A 316 -0.56 31.60 14.40
C PHE A 316 0.21 30.61 13.51
N PRO A 317 0.05 30.60 12.16
CA PRO A 317 0.82 29.71 11.30
C PRO A 317 2.31 30.01 11.26
N ASP A 318 2.74 31.25 11.56
CA ASP A 318 4.16 31.65 11.52
C ASP A 318 5.01 30.96 12.62
N ALA A 319 4.36 30.44 13.67
CA ALA A 319 5.03 29.65 14.71
C ALA A 319 5.36 28.22 14.24
N TRP A 320 4.73 27.74 13.17
CA TRP A 320 4.94 26.41 12.62
C TRP A 320 6.06 26.46 11.57
N LEU A 321 7.09 25.63 11.74
CA LEU A 321 8.26 25.55 10.86
C LEU A 321 8.01 24.78 9.55
N SER A 322 6.74 24.51 9.25
CA SER A 322 6.34 23.60 8.18
C SER A 322 7.05 22.25 8.33
N HIS A 323 7.45 21.64 7.22
CA HIS A 323 8.16 20.36 7.18
C HIS A 323 9.69 20.51 7.13
N TYR A 324 10.22 21.65 7.56
CA TYR A 324 11.66 21.93 7.53
C TYR A 324 12.29 21.79 8.92
N ALA A 325 13.50 21.22 8.95
CA ALA A 325 14.31 21.25 10.15
C ALA A 325 14.88 22.66 10.35
N PRO A 326 14.92 23.19 11.60
CA PRO A 326 15.62 24.42 11.88
C PRO A 326 17.08 24.34 11.40
N SER A 327 17.51 25.34 10.66
CA SER A 327 18.87 25.48 10.14
C SER A 327 19.34 26.94 10.27
N PRO A 328 20.62 27.25 10.00
CA PRO A 328 21.10 28.63 9.98
C PRO A 328 20.38 29.52 8.96
N THR A 329 19.75 28.95 7.94
CA THR A 329 18.97 29.67 6.91
C THR A 329 17.47 29.60 7.15
N GLU A 330 16.98 28.46 7.65
CA GLU A 330 15.55 28.20 7.92
C GLU A 330 15.27 28.27 9.43
N ALA A 331 14.58 29.30 9.89
CA ALA A 331 14.34 29.55 11.32
C ALA A 331 15.63 29.59 12.18
N PRO A 332 16.56 30.54 11.89
CA PRO A 332 17.87 30.64 12.54
C PRO A 332 17.78 30.78 14.06
N LEU A 333 16.79 31.50 14.57
CA LEU A 333 16.58 31.67 16.01
C LEU A 333 16.33 30.32 16.69
N VAL A 334 15.44 29.50 16.13
CA VAL A 334 15.12 28.17 16.66
C VAL A 334 16.35 27.26 16.58
N TYR A 335 17.11 27.33 15.48
CA TYR A 335 18.34 26.57 15.32
C TYR A 335 19.37 26.87 16.43
N TRP A 336 19.64 28.15 16.68
CA TRP A 336 20.63 28.54 17.70
C TRP A 336 20.16 28.25 19.12
N VAL A 337 18.88 28.46 19.42
CA VAL A 337 18.30 28.08 20.72
C VAL A 337 18.40 26.57 20.95
N ASN A 338 18.03 25.76 19.95
CA ASN A 338 18.17 24.30 20.05
C ASN A 338 19.63 23.88 20.23
N THR A 339 20.56 24.51 19.51
CA THR A 339 21.99 24.20 19.60
C THR A 339 22.54 24.54 20.99
N PHE A 340 22.13 25.68 21.55
CA PHE A 340 22.48 26.07 22.91
C PHE A 340 22.01 25.02 23.94
N TYR A 341 20.74 24.59 23.89
CA TYR A 341 20.23 23.59 24.83
C TYR A 341 20.84 22.20 24.64
N LYS A 342 21.15 21.81 23.40
CA LYS A 342 21.86 20.55 23.09
C LYS A 342 23.25 20.49 23.73
N ILE A 343 23.90 21.63 23.95
CA ILE A 343 25.19 21.71 24.64
C ILE A 343 24.97 21.85 26.15
N LEU A 344 24.11 22.77 26.58
CA LEU A 344 23.89 23.10 27.98
C LEU A 344 23.42 21.88 28.80
N ILE A 345 22.42 21.13 28.31
CA ILE A 345 21.79 20.04 29.08
C ILE A 345 22.81 18.93 29.39
N PRO A 346 23.54 18.35 28.41
CA PRO A 346 24.55 17.33 28.71
C PRO A 346 25.70 17.87 29.57
N THR A 347 26.12 19.12 29.39
CA THR A 347 27.18 19.73 30.21
C THR A 347 26.76 19.82 31.68
N VAL A 348 25.54 20.30 31.96
CA VAL A 348 25.01 20.39 33.33
C VAL A 348 24.84 19.01 33.96
N ILE A 349 24.22 18.07 33.23
CA ILE A 349 24.04 16.69 33.70
C ILE A 349 25.40 16.03 33.97
N GLY A 350 26.35 16.18 33.05
CA GLY A 350 27.70 15.63 33.19
C GLY A 350 28.45 16.20 34.39
N ALA A 351 28.38 17.51 34.62
CA ALA A 351 28.97 18.16 35.78
C ALA A 351 28.35 17.67 37.10
N MET A 352 27.01 17.52 37.15
CA MET A 352 26.31 16.98 38.31
C MET A 352 26.69 15.52 38.57
N LEU A 353 26.73 14.67 37.54
CA LEU A 353 27.16 13.28 37.67
C LEU A 353 28.61 13.18 38.16
N LEU A 354 29.51 14.01 37.64
CA LEU A 354 30.90 14.07 38.09
C LEU A 354 30.98 14.47 39.57
N ALA A 355 30.22 15.49 39.99
CA ALA A 355 30.17 15.93 41.38
C ALA A 355 29.69 14.80 42.32
N VAL A 356 28.63 14.08 41.93
CA VAL A 356 28.11 12.93 42.68
C VAL A 356 29.16 11.80 42.76
N LEU A 357 29.82 11.45 41.65
CA LEU A 357 30.84 10.41 41.62
C LEU A 357 32.05 10.76 42.50
N LEU A 358 32.48 12.03 42.48
CA LEU A 358 33.56 12.51 43.34
C LEU A 358 33.18 12.45 44.82
N ASP A 359 31.94 12.80 45.17
CA ASP A 359 31.45 12.70 46.55
C ASP A 359 31.37 11.24 47.02
N VAL A 360 30.82 10.35 46.20
CA VAL A 360 30.77 8.90 46.50
C VAL A 360 32.17 8.35 46.70
N ARG A 361 33.11 8.66 45.80
CA ARG A 361 34.53 8.25 45.92
C ARG A 361 35.15 8.76 47.22
N ARG A 362 34.91 10.02 47.57
CA ARG A 362 35.38 10.62 48.82
C ARG A 362 34.82 9.88 50.04
N ARG A 363 33.52 9.60 50.09
CA ARG A 363 32.87 8.87 51.19
C ARG A 363 33.39 7.43 51.32
N LEU A 364 33.58 6.73 50.20
CA LEU A 364 34.16 5.38 50.20
C LEU A 364 35.61 5.39 50.71
N ALA A 365 36.43 6.34 50.24
CA ALA A 365 37.80 6.51 50.71
C ALA A 365 37.88 6.85 52.21
N ALA A 366 36.93 7.62 52.74
CA ALA A 366 36.84 7.92 54.17
C ALA A 366 36.45 6.67 54.99
N ARG A 367 35.46 5.88 54.54
CA ARG A 367 35.06 4.62 55.19
C ARG A 367 36.19 3.60 55.22
N LEU A 368 36.93 3.43 54.11
CA LEU A 368 38.08 2.53 54.03
C LEU A 368 39.24 2.95 54.93
N ARG A 369 39.47 4.26 55.11
CA ARG A 369 40.48 4.78 56.04
C ARG A 369 40.07 4.65 57.51
N GLY A 370 38.79 4.82 57.83
CA GLY A 370 38.26 4.61 59.19
C GLY A 370 38.35 3.16 59.65
N ARG A 371 38.16 2.20 58.72
CA ARG A 371 38.25 0.76 58.98
C ARG A 371 39.69 0.21 59.16
N ARG A 372 40.71 1.01 58.88
CA ARG A 372 42.14 0.67 59.05
C ARG A 372 42.74 1.23 60.34
N ARG A 373 41.98 2.03 61.11
CA ARG A 373 42.44 2.73 62.33
C ARG A 373 41.76 2.27 63.62
N GLY A 374 40.82 1.32 63.53
CA GLY A 374 40.34 0.51 64.64
C GLY A 374 40.66 -0.94 64.32
#